data_AF-A0A0P8AEB4-F1
#
_entry.id   AF-A0A0P8AEB4-F1
#
_cell.length_a   1.000
_cell.length_b   1.000
_cell.length_c   1.000
_cell.angle_alpha   90.00
_cell.angle_beta   90.00
_cell.angle_gamma   90.00
#
_symmetry.space_group_name_H-M   'P 1'
#
loop_
_entity.id
_entity.type
_entity.pdbx_description
1 polymer ?
#
loop_
_entity_poly.entity_id
_entity_poly.type
_entity_poly.pdbx_seq_one_letter_code
_entity_poly.pdbx_strand_id
1 'polypeptide(L)'
;MKLSEFDYHLPKELIAQSPIEPRDASKLMVVGQQIENRFFCDVLDYFEAGDTLVLNDSRVIPAKLMGKKSTGGHVEALVVSRNDAGYECMIRGKNIREGTKINFGELEATVLRILEKPNINRYLVNFNCNGNLPDILEKIGEAPLPSLYQTKTR
;
A
#
# COMPACT_ATOMS: atom_id res chain seq x y z
N MET A 1 -3.87 -14.16 24.12
CA MET A 1 -5.07 -14.13 23.27
C MET A 1 -4.94 -15.26 22.26
N LYS A 2 -5.95 -16.13 22.16
CA LYS A 2 -5.99 -17.24 21.21
C LYS A 2 -6.74 -16.79 19.97
N LEU A 3 -6.25 -17.16 18.78
CA LEU A 3 -6.89 -16.80 17.51
C LEU A 3 -8.36 -17.25 17.44
N SER A 4 -8.68 -18.38 18.07
CA SER A 4 -10.03 -18.94 18.15
C SER A 4 -11.04 -18.04 18.86
N GLU A 5 -10.61 -17.07 19.67
CA GLU A 5 -11.50 -16.11 20.34
C GLU A 5 -12.13 -15.12 19.36
N PHE A 6 -11.65 -15.08 18.11
CA PHE A 6 -12.15 -14.23 17.03
C PHE A 6 -12.81 -15.04 15.89
N ASP A 7 -12.96 -16.35 16.06
CA ASP A 7 -13.60 -17.21 15.05
C ASP A 7 -15.12 -17.11 15.14
N TYR A 8 -15.78 -16.99 13.99
CA TYR A 8 -17.24 -16.96 13.90
C TYR A 8 -17.70 -17.61 12.59
N HIS A 9 -18.91 -18.16 12.60
CA HIS A 9 -19.48 -18.76 11.41
C HIS A 9 -19.90 -17.66 10.41
N LEU A 10 -19.22 -17.60 9.26
CA LEU A 10 -19.54 -16.70 8.14
C LEU A 10 -19.92 -17.52 6.90
N PRO A 11 -21.21 -17.65 6.59
CA PRO A 11 -21.67 -18.25 5.32
C PRO A 11 -21.09 -17.49 4.11
N LYS A 12 -20.64 -18.23 3.08
CA LYS A 12 -19.94 -17.64 1.92
C LYS A 12 -20.84 -16.71 1.11
N GLU A 13 -22.13 -17.01 1.07
CA GLU A 13 -23.18 -16.24 0.41
C GLU A 13 -23.40 -14.85 1.02
N LEU A 14 -22.96 -14.63 2.27
CA LEU A 14 -23.03 -13.32 2.93
C LEU A 14 -21.79 -12.45 2.65
N ILE A 15 -20.79 -12.97 1.93
CA ILE A 15 -19.61 -12.20 1.50
C ILE A 15 -19.94 -11.52 0.17
N ALA A 16 -20.13 -10.20 0.22
CA ALA A 16 -20.39 -9.38 -0.95
C ALA A 16 -19.27 -9.54 -2.00
N GLN A 17 -19.65 -9.90 -3.23
CA GLN A 17 -18.73 -10.04 -4.37
C GLN A 17 -18.60 -8.74 -5.18
N SER A 18 -19.60 -7.87 -5.08
CA SER A 18 -19.63 -6.55 -5.70
C SER A 18 -20.28 -5.55 -4.73
N PRO A 19 -19.94 -4.25 -4.82
CA PRO A 19 -20.64 -3.22 -4.06
C PRO A 19 -22.12 -3.13 -4.49
N ILE A 20 -22.95 -2.63 -3.58
CA ILE A 20 -24.32 -2.21 -3.89
C ILE A 20 -24.31 -0.81 -4.53
N GLU A 21 -25.27 -0.54 -5.42
CA GLU A 21 -25.47 0.77 -6.02
C GLU A 21 -26.90 1.27 -5.76
N PRO A 22 -27.10 2.50 -5.25
CA PRO A 22 -26.07 3.46 -4.86
C PRO A 22 -25.29 3.02 -3.59
N ARG A 23 -24.04 3.47 -3.45
CA ARG A 23 -23.13 3.00 -2.38
C ARG A 23 -23.64 3.24 -0.96
N ASP A 24 -24.38 4.31 -0.75
CA ASP A 24 -24.98 4.70 0.53
C ASP A 24 -26.23 3.89 0.90
N ALA A 25 -26.75 3.05 0.00
CA ALA A 25 -27.80 2.07 0.31
C ALA A 25 -27.27 0.80 1.02
N SER A 26 -25.97 0.75 1.34
CA SER A 26 -25.40 -0.33 2.15
C SER A 26 -25.94 -0.30 3.59
N LYS A 27 -26.01 -1.47 4.24
CA LYS A 27 -26.43 -1.57 5.64
C LYS A 27 -25.34 -0.99 6.56
N LEU A 28 -25.76 -0.24 7.56
CA LEU A 28 -24.95 0.28 8.66
C LEU A 28 -25.37 -0.39 9.96
N MET A 29 -24.47 -1.15 10.59
CA MET A 29 -24.70 -1.69 11.93
C MET A 29 -24.11 -0.74 12.96
N VAL A 30 -24.96 -0.15 13.80
CA VAL A 30 -24.55 0.76 14.86
C VAL A 30 -24.46 -0.03 16.16
N VAL A 31 -23.29 0.01 16.79
CA VAL A 31 -22.99 -0.74 18.02
C VAL A 31 -22.83 0.24 19.17
N GLY A 32 -23.84 0.33 20.03
CA GLY A 32 -23.83 1.15 21.25
C GLY A 32 -24.33 0.36 22.46
N GLN A 33 -25.20 0.97 23.28
CA GLN A 33 -25.91 0.24 24.35
C GLN A 33 -26.83 -0.86 23.79
N GLN A 34 -27.36 -0.63 22.59
CA GLN A 34 -28.11 -1.59 21.80
C GLN A 34 -27.51 -1.66 20.40
N ILE A 35 -27.79 -2.75 19.70
CA ILE A 35 -27.41 -2.91 18.29
C ILE A 35 -28.58 -2.41 17.43
N GLU A 36 -28.29 -1.46 16.55
CA GLU A 36 -29.26 -0.94 15.58
C GLU A 36 -28.85 -1.31 14.15
N ASN A 37 -29.85 -1.50 13.30
CA ASN A 37 -29.67 -1.69 11.86
C ASN A 37 -30.20 -0.46 11.12
N ARG A 38 -29.33 0.19 10.35
CA ARG A 38 -29.60 1.40 9.56
C ARG A 38 -29.12 1.22 8.13
N PHE A 39 -29.32 2.24 7.30
CA PHE A 39 -28.63 2.38 6.03
C PHE A 39 -27.50 3.40 6.15
N PHE A 40 -26.47 3.29 5.31
CA PHE A 40 -25.30 4.17 5.40
C PHE A 40 -25.64 5.64 5.12
N CYS A 41 -26.70 5.92 4.35
CA CYS A 41 -27.23 7.29 4.21
C CYS A 41 -27.65 7.93 5.55
N ASP A 42 -28.03 7.12 6.55
CA ASP A 42 -28.45 7.58 7.88
C ASP A 42 -27.25 7.95 8.77
N VAL A 43 -26.01 7.75 8.30
CA VAL A 43 -24.80 7.99 9.11
C VAL A 43 -24.69 9.45 9.59
N LEU A 44 -25.29 10.39 8.85
CA LEU A 44 -25.29 11.81 9.19
C LEU A 44 -26.04 12.11 10.49
N ASP A 45 -27.00 11.27 10.89
CA ASP A 45 -27.76 11.42 12.13
C ASP A 45 -26.92 11.15 13.39
N TYR A 46 -25.71 10.61 13.21
CA TYR A 46 -24.79 10.26 14.30
C TYR A 46 -23.66 11.25 14.51
N PHE A 47 -23.64 12.37 13.77
CA PHE A 47 -22.65 13.44 13.93
C PHE A 47 -23.27 14.66 14.61
N GLU A 48 -22.51 15.26 15.52
CA GLU A 48 -22.81 16.55 16.11
C GLU A 48 -21.94 17.67 15.52
N ALA A 49 -22.38 18.91 15.70
CA ALA A 49 -21.59 20.07 15.29
C ALA A 49 -20.26 20.11 16.08
N GLY A 50 -19.15 20.01 15.36
CA GLY A 50 -17.80 19.96 15.93
C GLY A 50 -17.10 18.61 15.77
N ASP A 51 -17.82 17.56 15.35
CA ASP A 51 -17.22 16.27 15.07
C ASP A 51 -16.29 16.34 13.84
N THR A 52 -15.25 15.50 13.87
CA THR A 52 -14.25 15.41 12.79
C THR A 52 -14.25 14.03 12.18
N LEU A 53 -14.59 13.95 10.89
CA LEU A 53 -14.46 12.74 10.11
C LEU A 53 -13.06 12.67 9.49
N VAL A 54 -12.24 11.73 9.97
CA VAL A 54 -10.91 11.48 9.39
C VAL A 54 -11.06 10.50 8.23
N LEU A 55 -10.95 11.02 7.02
CA LEU A 55 -10.95 10.21 5.79
C LEU A 55 -9.53 9.80 5.43
N ASN A 56 -9.34 8.52 5.13
CA ASN A 56 -8.09 8.04 4.57
C ASN A 56 -8.13 8.18 3.03
N ASP A 57 -7.51 9.24 2.53
CA ASP A 57 -7.23 9.42 1.10
C ASP A 57 -5.92 8.69 0.74
N SER A 58 -6.04 7.45 0.27
CA SER A 58 -4.90 6.63 -0.14
C SER A 58 -4.35 7.11 -1.48
N ARG A 59 -3.24 7.86 -1.46
CA ARG A 59 -2.44 8.12 -2.67
C ARG A 59 -1.42 7.00 -2.83
N VAL A 60 -1.64 6.16 -3.83
CA VAL A 60 -0.65 5.14 -4.23
C VAL A 60 0.42 5.85 -5.06
N ILE A 61 1.67 5.83 -4.61
CA ILE A 61 2.81 6.09 -5.49
C ILE A 61 3.03 4.77 -6.26
N PRO A 62 2.74 4.70 -7.57
CA PRO A 62 2.88 3.48 -8.35
C PRO A 62 4.35 3.22 -8.58
N ALA A 63 4.99 2.51 -7.66
CA ALA A 63 6.43 2.34 -7.75
C ALA A 63 6.89 1.04 -7.09
N LYS A 64 6.20 -0.07 -7.39
CA LYS A 64 6.87 -1.37 -7.34
C LYS A 64 7.78 -1.45 -8.57
N LEU A 65 9.08 -1.39 -8.33
CA LEU A 65 10.14 -1.44 -9.33
C LEU A 65 10.81 -2.80 -9.33
N MET A 66 10.95 -3.39 -10.50
CA MET A 66 11.68 -4.64 -10.71
C MET A 66 13.05 -4.32 -11.31
N GLY A 67 14.11 -4.75 -10.64
CA GLY A 67 15.48 -4.40 -11.04
C GLY A 67 16.48 -5.52 -10.79
N LYS A 68 17.73 -5.23 -11.16
CA LYS A 68 18.87 -6.11 -10.94
C LYS A 68 20.02 -5.32 -10.33
N LYS A 69 20.74 -5.94 -9.39
CA LYS A 69 22.02 -5.42 -8.92
C LYS A 69 23.05 -5.49 -10.05
N SER A 70 24.09 -4.67 -9.98
CA SER A 70 25.28 -4.82 -10.82
C SER A 70 25.88 -6.24 -10.76
N THR A 71 25.72 -6.94 -9.64
CA THR A 71 26.15 -8.34 -9.45
C THR A 71 25.20 -9.37 -10.08
N GLY A 72 24.17 -8.96 -10.82
CA GLY A 72 23.19 -9.82 -11.48
C GLY A 72 22.01 -10.31 -10.64
N GLY A 73 22.00 -10.07 -9.32
CA GLY A 73 20.92 -10.52 -8.45
C GLY A 73 19.63 -9.71 -8.62
N HIS A 74 18.48 -10.38 -8.69
CA HIS A 74 17.16 -9.74 -8.76
C HIS A 74 16.79 -8.97 -7.49
N VAL A 75 16.13 -7.84 -7.68
CA VAL A 75 15.67 -6.95 -6.63
C VAL A 75 14.28 -6.42 -6.97
N GLU A 76 13.39 -6.42 -5.98
CA GLU A 76 12.11 -5.73 -6.02
C GLU A 76 12.19 -4.56 -5.03
N ALA A 77 11.82 -3.35 -5.45
CA ALA A 77 11.82 -2.16 -4.61
C ALA A 77 10.46 -1.49 -4.65
N LEU A 78 9.91 -1.12 -3.50
CA LEU A 78 8.69 -0.33 -3.37
C LEU A 78 9.07 1.06 -2.85
N VAL A 79 8.81 2.11 -3.63
CA VAL A 79 9.01 3.49 -3.15
C VAL A 79 7.89 3.85 -2.18
N VAL A 80 8.24 4.22 -0.95
CA VAL A 80 7.29 4.48 0.14
C VAL A 80 7.07 5.97 0.32
N SER A 81 8.15 6.75 0.35
CA SER A 81 8.09 8.18 0.63
C SER A 81 9.33 8.89 0.06
N ARG A 82 9.29 10.22 0.04
CA ARG A 82 10.42 11.09 -0.27
C ARG A 82 10.70 11.98 0.93
N ASN A 83 11.97 12.18 1.25
CA ASN A 83 12.44 13.18 2.22
C ASN A 83 13.56 14.04 1.59
N ASP A 84 14.09 14.99 2.35
CA ASP A 84 15.15 15.91 1.87
C ASP A 84 16.45 15.20 1.49
N ALA A 85 16.69 14.00 2.03
CA ALA A 85 17.89 13.21 1.79
C ALA A 85 17.76 12.20 0.63
N GLY A 86 16.54 11.95 0.14
CA GLY A 86 16.29 11.00 -0.95
C GLY A 86 14.94 10.29 -0.86
N TYR A 87 14.88 9.08 -1.41
CA TYR A 87 13.67 8.26 -1.44
C TYR A 87 13.77 7.11 -0.46
N GLU A 88 12.72 6.93 0.34
CA GLU A 88 12.59 5.77 1.22
C GLU A 88 11.98 4.62 0.43
N CYS A 89 12.72 3.53 0.33
CA CYS A 89 12.29 2.34 -0.40
C CYS A 89 12.27 1.12 0.51
N MET A 90 11.26 0.27 0.35
CA MET A 90 11.27 -1.10 0.87
C MET A 90 11.87 -2.01 -0.20
N ILE A 91 13.02 -2.63 0.08
CA ILE A 91 13.72 -3.45 -0.91
C ILE A 91 13.74 -4.91 -0.49
N ARG A 92 13.28 -5.78 -1.39
CA ARG A 92 13.37 -7.23 -1.31
C ARG A 92 14.47 -7.72 -2.24
N GLY A 93 15.57 -8.18 -1.65
CA GLY A 93 16.72 -8.71 -2.37
C GLY A 93 17.77 -9.27 -1.41
N LYS A 94 18.65 -10.15 -1.90
CA LYS A 94 19.74 -10.72 -1.09
C LYS A 94 20.93 -9.77 -1.07
N ASN A 95 21.61 -9.66 0.07
CA ASN A 95 22.86 -8.89 0.24
C ASN A 95 22.77 -7.43 -0.25
N ILE A 96 21.74 -6.71 0.18
CA ILE A 96 21.63 -5.26 -0.04
C ILE A 96 22.46 -4.56 1.04
N ARG A 97 23.40 -3.72 0.60
CA ARG A 97 24.29 -2.93 1.47
C ARG A 97 24.33 -1.48 0.99
N GLU A 98 24.82 -0.58 1.83
CA GLU A 98 25.14 0.79 1.42
C GLU A 98 26.11 0.78 0.22
N GLY A 99 25.90 1.69 -0.72
CA GLY A 99 26.61 1.74 -2.00
C GLY A 99 26.14 0.72 -3.04
N THR A 100 25.18 -0.17 -2.73
CA THR A 100 24.64 -1.12 -3.71
C THR A 100 23.96 -0.37 -4.85
N LYS A 101 24.40 -0.61 -6.08
CA LYS A 101 23.79 -0.08 -7.30
C LYS A 101 22.74 -1.05 -7.85
N ILE A 102 21.56 -0.53 -8.13
CA ILE A 102 20.41 -1.26 -8.66
C ILE A 102 19.97 -0.58 -9.95
N ASN A 103 19.82 -1.36 -11.01
CA ASN A 103 19.33 -0.91 -12.30
C ASN A 103 17.89 -1.41 -12.50
N PHE A 104 16.96 -0.49 -12.74
CA PHE A 104 15.53 -0.73 -12.98
C PHE A 104 15.17 -0.51 -14.46
N GLY A 105 16.08 -0.84 -15.38
CA GLY A 105 15.98 -0.53 -16.81
C GLY A 105 16.51 0.87 -17.11
N GLU A 106 15.62 1.84 -17.26
CA GLU A 106 15.94 3.23 -17.59
C GLU A 106 16.33 4.08 -16.38
N LEU A 107 16.23 3.51 -15.17
CA LEU A 107 16.47 4.19 -13.92
C LEU A 107 17.55 3.48 -13.11
N GLU A 108 18.63 4.18 -12.79
CA GLU A 108 19.66 3.70 -11.87
C GLU A 108 19.43 4.26 -10.47
N ALA A 109 19.69 3.42 -9.48
CA ALA A 109 19.54 3.77 -8.08
C ALA A 109 20.74 3.30 -7.26
N THR A 110 21.11 4.09 -6.25
CA THR A 110 22.16 3.74 -5.29
C THR A 110 21.61 3.76 -3.88
N VAL A 111 21.82 2.68 -3.14
CA VAL A 111 21.47 2.61 -1.72
C VAL A 111 22.40 3.52 -0.92
N LEU A 112 21.86 4.56 -0.32
CA LEU A 112 22.62 5.50 0.51
C LEU A 112 22.79 4.99 1.94
N ARG A 113 21.71 4.48 2.53
CA ARG A 113 21.69 4.05 3.93
C ARG A 113 20.68 2.95 4.17
N ILE A 114 20.96 2.05 5.11
CA ILE A 114 19.97 1.12 5.65
C ILE A 114 19.24 1.79 6.82
N LEU A 115 17.91 1.91 6.72
CA LEU A 115 17.08 2.45 7.79
C LEU A 115 16.67 1.28 8.69
N GLU A 116 17.38 1.08 9.80
CA GLU A 116 17.09 -0.01 10.73
C GLU A 116 15.67 0.12 11.30
N LYS A 117 14.77 -0.77 10.87
CA LYS A 117 13.50 -1.04 11.52
C LYS A 117 13.32 -2.55 11.66
N PRO A 118 12.83 -3.04 12.81
CA PRO A 118 12.56 -4.47 12.97
C PRO A 118 11.56 -4.93 11.90
N ASN A 119 11.91 -6.01 11.19
CA ASN A 119 11.11 -6.73 10.20
C ASN A 119 10.76 -5.99 8.89
N ILE A 120 11.25 -4.76 8.66
CA ILE A 120 11.03 -4.04 7.40
C ILE A 120 12.37 -3.54 6.87
N ASN A 121 12.83 -4.11 5.77
CA ASN A 121 14.06 -3.69 5.10
C ASN A 121 13.82 -2.36 4.37
N ARG A 122 13.91 -1.25 5.11
CA ARG A 122 13.84 0.10 4.56
C ARG A 122 15.22 0.63 4.24
N TYR A 123 15.33 1.30 3.11
CA TYR A 123 16.57 1.87 2.61
C TYR A 123 16.33 3.28 2.15
N LEU A 124 17.27 4.16 2.44
CA LEU A 124 17.36 5.44 1.77
C LEU A 124 18.08 5.23 0.44
N VAL A 125 17.46 5.66 -0.65
CA VAL A 125 17.90 5.42 -2.02
C VAL A 125 18.00 6.75 -2.76
N ASN A 126 19.11 6.94 -3.46
CA ASN A 126 19.25 7.99 -4.44
C ASN A 126 18.93 7.44 -5.83
N PHE A 127 18.00 8.07 -6.53
CA PHE A 127 17.71 7.77 -7.93
C PHE A 127 18.49 8.73 -8.82
N ASN A 128 19.32 8.18 -9.69
CA ASN A 128 20.09 8.94 -10.67
C ASN A 128 19.22 9.14 -11.91
N CYS A 129 18.51 10.27 -11.99
CA CYS A 129 17.71 10.62 -13.16
C CYS A 129 17.92 12.07 -13.60
N ASN A 130 18.05 12.28 -14.91
CA ASN A 130 18.00 13.61 -15.53
C ASN A 130 16.54 13.93 -15.90
N GLY A 131 15.68 14.12 -14.91
CA GLY A 131 14.25 14.37 -15.13
C GLY A 131 13.38 14.33 -13.87
N ASN A 132 12.07 14.47 -14.04
CA ASN A 132 11.09 14.37 -12.96
C ASN A 132 10.87 12.89 -12.58
N LEU A 133 11.37 12.48 -11.42
CA LEU A 133 11.32 11.07 -11.01
C LEU A 133 9.89 10.49 -10.92
N PRO A 134 8.88 11.19 -10.35
CA PRO A 134 7.48 10.75 -10.41
C PRO A 134 7.01 10.27 -11.78
N ASP A 135 7.30 11.02 -12.85
CA ASP A 135 6.88 10.67 -14.21
C ASP A 135 7.60 9.42 -14.73
N ILE A 136 8.86 9.22 -14.30
CA ILE A 136 9.62 8.01 -14.62
C ILE A 136 9.04 6.82 -13.85
N LEU A 137 8.77 6.98 -12.55
CA LEU A 137 8.16 5.94 -11.71
C LEU A 137 6.79 5.53 -12.22
N GLU A 138 5.99 6.47 -12.73
CA GLU A 138 4.69 6.15 -13.34
C GLU A 138 4.83 5.32 -14.62
N LYS A 139 5.91 5.51 -15.38
CA LYS A 139 6.19 4.73 -16.60
C LYS A 139 6.72 3.32 -16.32
N ILE A 140 7.59 3.17 -15.32
CA ILE A 140 8.30 1.90 -15.06
C ILE A 140 7.75 1.12 -13.87
N GLY A 141 6.95 1.78 -13.03
CA GLY A 141 6.43 1.25 -11.79
C GLY A 141 5.11 0.53 -11.99
N GLU A 142 4.97 -0.61 -11.33
CA GLU A 142 3.70 -1.31 -11.24
C GLU A 142 2.96 -0.90 -9.96
N ALA A 143 1.63 -0.82 -10.04
CA ALA A 143 0.81 -0.72 -8.84
C ALA A 143 0.98 -2.00 -8.00
N PRO A 144 1.32 -1.90 -6.70
CA PRO A 144 1.39 -3.06 -5.83
C PRO A 144 -0.03 -3.57 -5.54
N LEU A 145 -0.55 -4.46 -6.38
CA LEU A 145 -1.84 -5.11 -6.12
C LEU A 145 -1.66 -6.25 -5.11
N PRO A 146 -2.52 -6.35 -4.06
CA PRO A 146 -2.56 -7.52 -3.20
C PRO A 146 -2.89 -8.78 -4.04
N SER A 147 -2.28 -9.92 -3.68
CA SER A 147 -2.38 -11.18 -4.44
C SER A 147 -3.81 -11.66 -4.68
N LEU A 148 -4.77 -11.28 -3.83
CA LEU A 148 -6.19 -11.64 -3.93
C LEU A 148 -6.93 -10.89 -5.06
N TYR A 149 -6.38 -9.80 -5.58
CA TYR A 149 -6.98 -8.98 -6.64
C TYR A 149 -6.31 -9.14 -8.01
N GLN A 150 -5.41 -10.12 -8.16
CA GLN A 150 -4.85 -10.47 -9.47
C GLN A 150 -5.89 -11.24 -10.28
N THR A 151 -6.84 -10.52 -10.89
CA THR A 151 -7.65 -11.10 -11.96
C THR A 151 -6.68 -11.43 -13.09
N LYS A 152 -6.54 -12.72 -13.42
CA LYS A 152 -5.86 -13.13 -14.66
C LYS A 152 -6.64 -12.52 -15.81
N THR A 153 -6.18 -11.39 -16.33
CA THR A 153 -6.63 -10.90 -17.62
C THR A 153 -6.22 -11.95 -18.64
N ARG A 154 -7.22 -12.59 -19.24
CA ARG A 154 -7.05 -13.51 -20.36
C ARG A 154 -6.51 -12.77 -21.59
#